data_AF-A0A6N6S5K7-F1
#
_entry.id   AF-A0A6N6S5K7-F1
#
_cell.length_a   1.000
_cell.length_b   1.000
_cell.length_c   1.000
_cell.angle_alpha   90.00
_cell.angle_beta   90.00
_cell.angle_gamma   90.00
#
_symmetry.space_group_name_H-M   'P 1'
#
loop_
_entity.id
_entity.type
_entity.pdbx_description
1 polymer ?
#
loop_
_entity_poly.entity_id
_entity_poly.type
_entity_poly.pdbx_seq_one_letter_code
_entity_poly.pdbx_strand_id
1 'polypeptide(L)'
;MLLETLLSDRIQTQRCIRLSQPGEFTKRAFLYGRIDLAQAEATMRIIRAHTDLELDAAVAQLTGNVSRQIRQVQDKAVSLCAHIEAAIDFSDQDIELISASEITHELDELKTAISRLLHQAETGRVSPEGIDTVFYGKPNVGKSSLINALLGKKRAIVSEIPGTTRDVVTSSLEIGGIRFI
;
A
#
# COMPACT_ATOMS: atom_id res chain seq x y z
N MET A 1 -28.32 -15.62 -7.42
CA MET A 1 -29.73 -15.95 -7.10
C MET A 1 -30.08 -15.77 -5.62
N LEU A 2 -29.76 -16.67 -4.67
CA LEU A 2 -30.21 -16.51 -3.26
C LEU A 2 -29.66 -15.24 -2.56
N LEU A 3 -28.38 -14.92 -2.76
CA LEU A 3 -27.76 -13.72 -2.18
C LEU A 3 -28.37 -12.42 -2.72
N GLU A 4 -28.63 -12.36 -4.02
CA GLU A 4 -29.26 -11.20 -4.66
C GLU A 4 -30.70 -11.00 -4.17
N THR A 5 -31.45 -12.09 -3.99
CA THR A 5 -32.80 -12.05 -3.42
C THR A 5 -32.77 -11.50 -1.99
N LEU A 6 -31.85 -11.99 -1.15
CA LEU A 6 -31.70 -11.51 0.22
C LEU A 6 -31.30 -10.03 0.30
N LEU A 7 -30.36 -9.58 -0.55
CA LEU A 7 -29.94 -8.18 -0.60
C LEU A 7 -31.07 -7.27 -1.07
N SER A 8 -31.80 -7.69 -2.11
CA SER A 8 -32.93 -6.92 -2.65
C SER A 8 -34.06 -6.79 -1.65
N ASP A 9 -34.43 -7.87 -0.97
CA ASP A 9 -35.45 -7.88 0.08
C ASP A 9 -35.07 -6.96 1.25
N ARG A 10 -33.81 -7.01 1.71
CA ARG A 10 -33.32 -6.14 2.81
C ARG A 10 -33.34 -4.66 2.44
N ILE A 11 -32.95 -4.31 1.21
CA ILE A 11 -32.97 -2.91 0.74
C ILE A 11 -34.41 -2.40 0.61
N GLN A 12 -35.35 -3.24 0.16
CA GLN A 12 -36.75 -2.85 0.00
C GLN A 12 -37.50 -2.74 1.34
N THR A 13 -37.22 -3.63 2.29
CA THR A 13 -37.90 -3.67 3.59
C THR A 13 -37.32 -2.69 4.61
N GLN A 14 -36.02 -2.38 4.54
CA GLN A 14 -35.36 -1.42 5.43
C GLN A 14 -35.04 -0.11 4.69
N ARG A 15 -35.91 0.90 4.87
CA ARG A 15 -35.81 2.23 4.21
C ARG A 15 -34.52 3.02 4.49
N CYS A 16 -33.63 2.53 5.34
CA CYS A 16 -32.39 3.19 5.72
C CYS A 16 -31.13 2.46 5.21
N ILE A 17 -31.28 1.44 4.37
CA ILE A 17 -30.15 0.67 3.82
C ILE A 17 -30.08 0.90 2.32
N ARG A 18 -28.85 1.04 1.80
CA ARG A 18 -28.54 1.09 0.37
C ARG A 18 -27.33 0.21 0.07
N LEU A 19 -27.16 -0.14 -1.20
CA LEU A 19 -25.92 -0.75 -1.66
C LEU A 19 -24.74 0.17 -1.35
N SER A 20 -23.65 -0.45 -0.89
CA SER A 20 -22.39 0.24 -0.65
C SER A 20 -21.70 0.59 -1.97
N GLN A 21 -21.05 1.74 -2.01
CA GLN A 21 -20.09 2.08 -3.05
C GLN A 21 -18.79 1.28 -2.87
N PRO A 22 -17.95 1.17 -3.92
CA PRO A 22 -16.64 0.54 -3.81
C PRO A 22 -15.81 1.14 -2.67
N GLY A 23 -15.30 0.28 -1.78
CA GLY A 23 -14.47 0.68 -0.64
C GLY A 23 -15.20 1.42 0.48
N GLU A 24 -16.53 1.55 0.43
CA GLU A 24 -17.27 2.42 1.35
C GLU A 24 -17.11 2.03 2.84
N PHE A 25 -17.05 0.74 3.16
CA PHE A 25 -16.86 0.29 4.54
C PHE A 25 -15.49 0.71 5.10
N THR A 26 -14.43 0.51 4.31
CA THR A 26 -13.06 0.93 4.67
C THR A 26 -12.97 2.45 4.76
N LYS A 27 -13.59 3.18 3.81
CA LYS A 27 -13.66 4.65 3.83
C LYS A 27 -14.35 5.15 5.10
N ARG A 28 -15.47 4.54 5.51
CA ARG A 28 -16.15 4.89 6.76
C ARG A 28 -15.26 4.64 7.97
N ALA A 29 -14.56 3.49 8.02
CA ALA A 29 -13.62 3.21 9.11
C ALA A 29 -12.52 4.28 9.22
N PHE A 30 -11.98 4.74 8.08
CA PHE A 30 -11.03 5.84 8.04
C PHE A 30 -11.63 7.17 8.50
N LEU A 31 -12.79 7.57 7.97
CA LEU A 31 -13.44 8.84 8.30
C LEU A 31 -13.86 8.93 9.78
N TYR A 32 -14.22 7.80 10.39
CA TYR A 32 -14.53 7.71 11.82
C TYR A 32 -13.28 7.51 12.71
N GLY A 33 -12.08 7.59 12.13
CA GLY A 33 -10.82 7.54 12.88
C GLY A 33 -10.45 6.17 13.45
N ARG A 34 -11.14 5.10 13.03
CA ARG A 34 -10.83 3.73 13.49
C ARG A 34 -9.51 3.23 12.91
N ILE A 35 -9.19 3.67 11.70
CA ILE A 35 -7.95 3.35 10.97
C ILE A 35 -7.44 4.64 10.31
N ASP A 36 -6.14 4.72 10.05
CA ASP A 36 -5.57 5.79 9.21
C ASP A 36 -5.55 5.41 7.71
N LEU A 37 -5.11 6.35 6.88
CA LEU A 37 -5.14 6.19 5.43
C LEU A 37 -4.25 5.03 4.96
N ALA A 38 -3.05 4.89 5.55
CA ALA A 38 -2.14 3.80 5.20
C ALA A 38 -2.74 2.43 5.55
N GLN A 39 -3.44 2.32 6.67
CA GLN A 39 -4.16 1.10 7.05
C GLN A 39 -5.37 0.81 6.14
N ALA A 40 -6.08 1.85 5.70
CA ALA A 40 -7.18 1.73 4.74
C ALA A 40 -6.68 1.17 3.40
N GLU A 41 -5.55 1.68 2.88
CA GLU A 41 -4.91 1.17 1.67
C GLU A 41 -4.41 -0.27 1.84
N ALA A 42 -3.83 -0.59 3.00
CA ALA A 42 -3.36 -1.93 3.34
C ALA A 42 -4.48 -2.99 3.26
N THR A 43 -5.71 -2.62 3.60
CA THR A 43 -6.88 -3.52 3.49
C THR A 43 -7.05 -4.03 2.06
N MET A 44 -6.91 -3.14 1.07
CA MET A 44 -7.01 -3.51 -0.34
C MET A 44 -5.80 -4.32 -0.81
N ARG A 45 -4.61 -4.01 -0.29
CA ARG A 45 -3.38 -4.76 -0.58
C ARG A 45 -3.46 -6.20 -0.07
N ILE A 46 -4.02 -6.45 1.12
CA ILE A 46 -4.22 -7.80 1.64
C ILE A 46 -5.15 -8.61 0.73
N ILE A 47 -6.28 -8.02 0.30
CA ILE A 47 -7.25 -8.69 -0.57
C ILE A 47 -6.64 -9.05 -1.94
N ARG A 48 -5.70 -8.23 -2.42
CA ARG A 48 -5.05 -8.38 -3.73
C ARG A 48 -3.70 -9.10 -3.69
N ALA A 49 -3.19 -9.46 -2.52
CA ALA A 49 -1.89 -10.09 -2.41
C ALA A 49 -1.90 -11.45 -3.12
N HIS A 50 -0.92 -11.65 -3.99
CA HIS A 50 -0.73 -12.88 -4.75
C HIS A 50 0.47 -13.71 -4.26
N THR A 51 1.34 -13.11 -3.45
CA THR A 51 2.51 -13.78 -2.85
C THR A 51 2.51 -13.58 -1.33
N ASP A 52 3.15 -14.50 -0.61
CA ASP A 52 3.29 -14.40 0.85
C ASP A 52 4.04 -13.11 1.24
N LEU A 53 5.01 -12.68 0.43
CA LEU A 53 5.76 -11.44 0.64
C LEU A 53 4.89 -10.19 0.50
N GLU A 54 4.00 -10.15 -0.50
CA GLU A 54 3.02 -9.08 -0.66
C GLU A 54 2.05 -9.03 0.52
N LEU A 55 1.61 -10.20 0.99
CA LEU A 55 0.70 -10.33 2.12
C LEU A 55 1.35 -9.84 3.41
N ASP A 56 2.57 -10.30 3.71
CA ASP A 56 3.31 -9.90 4.90
C ASP A 56 3.55 -8.38 4.94
N ALA A 57 3.91 -7.79 3.80
CA ALA A 57 4.08 -6.35 3.67
C ALA A 57 2.76 -5.60 3.91
N ALA A 58 1.65 -6.10 3.36
CA ALA A 58 0.33 -5.50 3.55
C ALA A 58 -0.16 -5.62 5.00
N VAL A 59 0.10 -6.74 5.67
CA VAL A 59 -0.20 -6.95 7.09
C VAL A 59 0.63 -6.01 7.97
N ALA A 60 1.92 -5.83 7.68
CA ALA A 60 2.77 -4.87 8.40
C ALA A 60 2.26 -3.42 8.26
N GLN A 61 1.74 -3.04 7.10
CA GLN A 61 1.09 -1.74 6.90
C GLN A 61 -0.25 -1.65 7.65
N LEU A 62 -1.08 -2.69 7.62
CA LEU A 62 -2.36 -2.74 8.32
C LEU A 62 -2.21 -2.63 9.85
N THR A 63 -1.16 -3.25 10.41
CA THR A 63 -0.83 -3.16 11.84
C THR A 63 -0.30 -1.77 12.25
N GLY A 64 -0.12 -0.85 11.30
CA GLY A 64 0.19 0.56 11.56
C GLY A 64 1.66 0.86 11.76
N ASN A 65 2.57 -0.01 11.30
CA ASN A 65 4.02 0.24 11.39
C ASN A 65 4.40 1.54 10.65
N VAL A 66 4.02 1.65 9.38
CA VAL A 66 4.25 2.84 8.54
C VAL A 66 3.71 4.10 9.21
N SER A 67 2.48 4.03 9.72
CA SER A 67 1.82 5.17 10.37
C SER A 67 2.53 5.60 11.64
N ARG A 68 3.11 4.67 12.41
CA ARG A 68 3.90 4.98 13.60
C ARG A 68 5.19 5.70 13.23
N GLN A 69 5.87 5.26 12.18
CA GLN A 69 7.09 5.91 11.71
C GLN A 69 6.81 7.33 11.18
N ILE A 70 5.72 7.52 10.44
CA ILE A 70 5.29 8.86 9.97
C ILE A 70 4.96 9.76 11.16
N ARG A 71 4.20 9.28 12.14
CA ARG A 71 3.87 10.05 13.35
C ARG A 71 5.12 10.47 14.13
N GLN A 72 6.11 9.59 14.28
CA GLN A 72 7.38 9.95 14.93
C GLN A 72 8.11 11.10 14.23
N VAL A 73 8.11 11.12 12.89
CA VAL A 73 8.69 12.23 12.12
C VAL A 73 7.85 13.50 12.28
N GLN A 74 6.52 13.37 12.24
CA GLN A 74 5.60 14.49 12.42
C GLN A 74 5.75 15.13 13.80
N ASP A 75 5.79 14.33 14.87
CA ASP A 75 5.91 14.80 16.25
C ASP A 75 7.23 15.58 16.44
N LYS A 76 8.34 15.07 15.90
CA LYS A 76 9.63 15.77 15.89
C LYS A 76 9.56 17.09 15.12
N ALA A 77 8.94 17.09 13.94
CA ALA A 77 8.81 18.30 13.13
C ALA A 77 7.95 19.37 13.83
N VAL A 78 6.84 18.97 14.45
CA VAL A 78 5.97 19.87 15.23
C VAL A 78 6.73 20.43 16.43
N SER A 79 7.49 19.60 17.15
CA SER A 79 8.31 20.06 18.27
C SER A 79 9.35 21.09 17.83
N LEU A 80 10.03 20.84 16.71
CA LEU A 80 11.02 21.77 16.17
C LEU A 80 10.38 23.08 15.70
N CYS A 81 9.20 23.02 15.06
CA CYS A 81 8.44 24.22 14.74
C CYS A 81 8.11 25.06 15.98
N ALA A 82 7.67 24.41 17.07
CA ALA A 82 7.38 25.10 18.32
C ALA A 82 8.64 25.75 18.93
N HIS A 83 9.80 25.09 18.86
CA HIS A 83 11.07 25.68 19.32
C HIS A 83 11.48 26.89 18.48
N ILE A 84 11.34 26.82 17.15
CA ILE A 84 11.64 27.92 16.24
C ILE A 84 10.70 29.11 16.48
N GLU A 85 9.40 28.84 16.64
CA GLU A 85 8.39 29.87 16.91
C GLU A 85 8.67 30.58 18.24
N ALA A 86 8.97 29.83 19.30
CA ALA A 86 9.39 30.40 20.58
C ALA A 86 10.67 31.24 20.45
N ALA A 87 11.65 30.79 19.66
CA ALA A 87 12.89 31.53 19.46
C ALA A 87 12.69 32.85 18.71
N ILE A 88 11.67 32.94 17.85
CA ILE A 88 11.29 34.17 17.15
C ILE A 88 10.55 35.11 18.11
N ASP A 89 9.52 34.59 18.80
CA ASP A 89 8.61 35.38 19.62
C ASP A 89 9.25 35.94 20.91
N PHE A 90 10.27 35.26 21.44
CA PHE A 90 10.94 35.62 22.70
C PHE A 90 12.40 36.04 22.51
N SER A 91 12.79 36.44 21.30
CA SER A 91 14.18 36.79 20.96
C SER A 91 14.77 37.97 21.75
N ASP A 92 13.92 38.80 22.36
CA ASP A 92 14.27 39.96 23.17
C ASP A 92 14.15 39.71 24.69
N GLN A 93 13.78 38.49 25.09
CA GLN A 93 13.66 38.09 26.49
C GLN A 93 14.89 37.28 26.92
N ASP A 94 15.33 37.43 28.17
CA ASP A 94 16.41 36.65 28.78
C ASP A 94 15.95 35.21 29.09
N ILE A 95 15.56 34.47 28.06
CA ILE A 95 15.14 33.07 28.12
C ILE A 95 16.17 32.22 27.37
N GLU A 96 16.50 31.07 27.93
CA GLU A 96 17.36 30.09 27.27
C GLU A 96 16.58 29.42 26.12
N LEU A 97 16.87 29.84 24.89
CA LEU A 97 16.24 29.37 23.66
C LEU A 97 17.16 28.39 22.92
N ILE A 98 16.55 27.55 22.06
CA ILE A 98 17.31 26.62 21.21
C ILE A 98 18.29 27.39 20.31
N SER A 99 19.51 26.89 20.17
CA SER A 99 20.50 27.50 19.29
C SER A 99 20.26 27.16 17.81
N ALA A 100 20.75 28.00 16.90
CA ALA A 100 20.69 27.74 15.47
C ALA A 100 21.42 26.43 15.08
N SER A 101 22.49 26.07 15.80
CA SER A 101 23.20 24.80 15.62
C SER A 101 22.35 23.59 15.99
N GLU A 102 21.59 23.68 17.09
CA GLU A 102 20.69 22.61 17.53
C GLU A 102 19.52 22.45 16.55
N ILE A 103 18.91 23.56 16.11
CA ILE A 103 17.87 23.54 15.05
C ILE A 103 18.40 22.84 13.79
N THR A 104 19.61 23.21 13.34
CA THR A 104 20.21 22.62 12.14
C THR A 104 20.46 21.13 12.31
N HIS A 105 20.90 20.71 13.49
CA HIS A 105 21.11 19.30 13.82
C HIS A 105 19.80 18.50 13.79
N GLU A 106 18.74 19.00 14.43
CA GLU A 106 17.41 18.37 14.43
C GLU A 106 16.81 18.29 13.02
N LEU A 107 17.00 19.32 12.18
CA LEU A 107 16.58 19.30 10.78
C LEU A 107 17.29 18.19 9.99
N ASP A 108 18.58 17.99 10.20
CA ASP A 108 19.32 16.94 9.49
C ASP A 108 18.95 15.53 9.98
N GLU A 109 18.63 15.37 11.27
CA GLU A 109 18.04 14.12 11.77
C GLU A 109 16.68 13.83 11.10
N LEU A 110 15.81 14.84 11.01
CA LEU A 110 14.50 14.73 10.35
C LEU A 110 14.65 14.35 8.88
N LYS A 111 15.53 15.03 8.12
CA LYS A 111 15.82 14.70 6.71
C LYS A 111 16.32 13.27 6.57
N THR A 112 17.17 12.82 7.49
CA THR A 112 17.71 11.45 7.48
C THR A 112 16.61 10.43 7.74
N ALA A 113 15.71 10.70 8.70
CA ALA A 113 14.57 9.84 8.99
C ALA A 113 13.60 9.75 7.80
N ILE A 114 13.28 10.88 7.15
CA ILE A 114 12.42 10.92 5.97
C ILE A 114 13.06 10.16 4.80
N SER A 115 14.36 10.40 4.54
CA SER A 115 15.11 9.69 3.49
C SER A 115 15.08 8.18 3.69
N ARG A 116 15.19 7.71 4.95
CA ARG A 116 15.09 6.28 5.28
C ARG A 116 13.71 5.71 4.94
N LEU A 117 12.63 6.44 5.24
CA LEU A 117 11.26 6.01 4.90
C LEU A 117 11.03 5.96 3.39
N LEU A 118 11.54 6.94 2.65
CA LEU A 118 11.46 6.95 1.19
C LEU A 118 12.21 5.76 0.57
N HIS A 119 13.41 5.46 1.07
CA HIS A 119 14.21 4.35 0.53
C HIS A 119 13.60 2.97 0.85
N GLN A 120 12.95 2.83 2.00
CA GLN A 120 12.17 1.63 2.33
C GLN A 120 10.97 1.46 1.38
N ALA A 121 10.32 2.55 1.00
CA ALA A 121 9.22 2.50 0.02
C ALA A 121 9.71 2.09 -1.38
N GLU A 122 10.91 2.54 -1.80
CA GLU A 122 11.49 2.19 -3.09
C GLU A 122 11.94 0.72 -3.18
N THR A 123 12.57 0.21 -2.12
CA THR A 123 13.02 -1.19 -2.06
C THR A 123 11.87 -2.19 -1.92
N GLY A 124 10.72 -1.74 -1.43
CA GLY A 124 9.46 -2.51 -1.40
C GLY A 124 8.71 -2.59 -2.73
N ARG A 125 9.22 -2.02 -3.83
CA ARG A 125 8.62 -2.06 -5.18
C ARG A 125 8.86 -3.39 -5.92
N VAL A 126 8.61 -4.53 -5.28
CA VAL A 126 8.03 -5.61 -6.10
C VAL A 126 6.66 -5.09 -6.47
N SER A 127 6.49 -4.66 -7.73
CA SER A 127 5.24 -4.05 -8.16
C SER A 127 4.10 -4.98 -7.77
N PRO A 128 3.03 -4.48 -7.12
CA PRO A 128 1.82 -5.28 -6.90
C PRO A 128 1.22 -5.80 -8.23
N GLU A 129 1.58 -5.14 -9.32
CA GLU A 129 1.21 -5.51 -10.69
C GLU A 129 2.13 -6.59 -11.27
N GLY A 130 3.17 -7.03 -10.55
CA GLY A 130 4.16 -7.99 -11.04
C GLY A 130 5.16 -7.39 -12.04
N ILE A 131 5.97 -8.27 -12.63
CA ILE A 131 6.93 -7.95 -13.69
C ILE A 131 6.34 -8.39 -15.03
N ASP A 132 6.07 -7.43 -15.91
CA ASP A 132 5.68 -7.71 -17.29
C ASP A 132 6.77 -8.49 -18.01
N THR A 133 6.44 -9.70 -18.47
CA THR A 133 7.41 -10.67 -18.96
C THR A 133 7.01 -11.17 -20.34
N VAL A 134 7.93 -10.99 -21.30
CA VAL A 134 7.71 -11.45 -22.68
C VAL A 134 8.61 -12.64 -23.02
N PHE A 135 7.99 -13.74 -23.46
CA PHE A 135 8.71 -14.87 -24.05
C PHE A 135 8.90 -14.66 -25.55
N TYR A 136 10.10 -14.24 -25.96
CA TYR A 136 10.46 -14.03 -27.37
C TYR A 136 11.33 -15.16 -27.94
N GLY A 137 11.19 -15.48 -29.23
CA GLY A 137 12.04 -16.48 -29.90
C GLY A 137 11.47 -16.99 -31.23
N LYS A 138 12.27 -17.75 -32.00
CA LYS A 138 11.89 -18.32 -33.31
C LYS A 138 10.66 -19.26 -33.22
N PRO A 139 9.92 -19.50 -34.31
CA PRO A 139 8.86 -20.53 -34.33
C PRO A 139 9.40 -21.90 -33.90
N ASN A 140 8.56 -22.70 -33.22
CA ASN A 140 8.86 -24.09 -32.79
C ASN A 140 10.05 -24.30 -31.83
N VAL A 141 10.62 -23.25 -31.23
CA VAL A 141 11.70 -23.38 -30.23
C VAL A 141 11.24 -23.82 -28.83
N GLY A 142 9.98 -24.25 -28.69
CA GLY A 142 9.45 -24.73 -27.42
C GLY A 142 8.96 -23.66 -26.45
N LYS A 143 8.70 -22.42 -26.90
CA LYS A 143 8.16 -21.33 -26.06
C LYS A 143 6.90 -21.76 -25.28
N SER A 144 5.91 -22.32 -25.99
CA SER A 144 4.65 -22.77 -25.37
C SER A 144 4.87 -23.94 -24.40
N SER A 145 5.81 -24.84 -24.71
CA SER A 145 6.16 -25.94 -23.81
C SER A 145 6.82 -25.45 -22.52
N LEU A 146 7.67 -24.42 -22.61
CA LEU A 146 8.30 -23.80 -21.44
C LEU A 146 7.27 -23.08 -20.56
N ILE A 147 6.38 -22.28 -21.15
CA ILE A 147 5.30 -21.59 -20.42
C ILE A 147 4.43 -22.62 -19.69
N ASN A 148 3.97 -23.67 -20.38
CA ASN A 148 3.17 -24.73 -19.77
C ASN A 148 3.94 -25.46 -18.65
N ALA A 149 5.23 -25.72 -18.83
CA ALA A 149 6.06 -26.35 -17.80
C ALA A 149 6.25 -25.44 -16.57
N LEU A 150 6.36 -24.12 -16.76
CA LEU A 150 6.48 -23.15 -15.67
C LEU A 150 5.15 -23.02 -14.91
N LEU A 151 4.02 -22.89 -15.62
CA LEU A 151 2.67 -22.81 -15.04
C LEU A 151 2.26 -24.10 -14.33
N GLY A 152 2.73 -25.26 -14.78
CA GLY A 152 2.46 -26.55 -14.15
C GLY A 152 3.37 -26.90 -12.96
N LYS A 153 4.53 -26.24 -12.82
CA LYS A 153 5.49 -26.51 -11.73
C LYS A 153 5.39 -25.56 -10.54
N LYS A 154 4.78 -24.38 -10.70
CA LYS A 154 4.55 -23.40 -9.62
C LYS A 154 3.11 -22.93 -9.69
N ARG A 155 2.48 -22.66 -8.53
CA ARG A 155 1.08 -22.23 -8.40
C ARG A 155 0.75 -21.17 -9.47
N ALA A 156 0.06 -21.58 -10.53
CA ALA A 156 -0.51 -20.63 -11.49
C ALA A 156 -1.75 -20.03 -10.86
N ILE A 157 -1.70 -18.73 -10.55
CA ILE A 157 -2.90 -17.98 -10.17
C ILE A 157 -3.54 -17.54 -11.48
N VAL A 158 -4.60 -18.24 -11.87
CA VAL A 158 -5.44 -17.84 -13.00
C VAL A 158 -6.24 -16.63 -12.55
N SER A 159 -5.92 -15.47 -13.11
CA SER A 159 -6.69 -14.25 -12.89
C SER A 159 -7.86 -14.25 -13.89
N GLU A 160 -9.03 -14.72 -13.46
CA GLU A 160 -10.26 -14.49 -14.22
C GLU A 160 -10.68 -13.02 -14.04
N ILE A 161 -10.28 -12.14 -14.96
CA ILE A 161 -10.93 -10.84 -15.11
C ILE A 161 -11.84 -10.94 -16.33
N PRO A 162 -13.15 -11.13 -16.16
CA PRO A 162 -14.08 -11.16 -17.28
C PRO A 162 -14.16 -9.77 -17.91
N GLY A 163 -13.90 -9.65 -19.22
CA GLY A 163 -14.35 -8.48 -20.00
C GLY A 163 -13.33 -7.68 -20.82
N THR A 164 -12.06 -8.09 -20.96
CA THR A 164 -11.15 -7.41 -21.91
C THR A 164 -11.10 -8.16 -23.24
N THR A 165 -11.73 -7.59 -24.26
CA THR A 165 -11.73 -8.11 -25.64
C THR A 165 -10.35 -8.06 -26.30
N ARG A 166 -9.99 -9.18 -26.95
CA ARG A 166 -8.82 -9.51 -27.80
C ARG A 166 -7.57 -10.06 -27.09
N ASP A 167 -7.66 -11.35 -26.78
CA ASP A 167 -6.65 -12.39 -26.98
C ASP A 167 -5.17 -12.05 -26.72
N VAL A 168 -4.84 -11.90 -25.45
CA VAL A 168 -3.56 -12.37 -24.90
C VAL A 168 -3.93 -13.29 -23.74
N VAL A 169 -3.53 -14.56 -23.80
CA VAL A 169 -3.62 -15.46 -22.64
C VAL A 169 -2.59 -14.96 -21.62
N THR A 170 -2.98 -14.00 -20.79
CA THR A 170 -2.18 -13.50 -19.68
C THR A 170 -2.20 -14.55 -18.58
N SER A 171 -1.05 -15.12 -18.29
CA SER A 171 -0.87 -16.12 -17.23
C SER A 171 0.15 -15.59 -16.25
N SER A 172 -0.19 -15.56 -14.96
CA SER A 172 0.76 -15.10 -13.95
C SER A 172 1.47 -16.25 -13.26
N LEU A 173 2.77 -16.05 -12.98
CA LEU A 173 3.66 -17.02 -12.36
C LEU A 173 4.32 -16.39 -11.13
N GLU A 174 4.40 -17.12 -10.03
CA GLU A 174 5.19 -16.72 -8.87
C GLU A 174 6.55 -17.43 -8.87
N ILE A 175 7.64 -16.66 -8.75
CA ILE A 175 8.99 -17.17 -8.53
C ILE A 175 9.64 -16.40 -7.39
N GLY A 176 9.88 -17.08 -6.26
CA GLY A 176 10.62 -16.50 -5.13
C GLY A 176 9.92 -15.30 -4.49
N GLY A 177 8.59 -15.34 -4.39
CA GLY A 177 7.77 -14.24 -3.86
C GLY A 177 7.54 -13.07 -4.82
N ILE A 178 8.03 -13.18 -6.07
CA ILE A 178 7.85 -12.17 -7.12
C ILE A 178 6.87 -12.69 -8.16
N ARG A 179 5.88 -11.87 -8.51
CA ARG A 179 4.90 -12.14 -9.56
C ARG A 179 5.42 -11.72 -10.93
N PHE A 180 5.25 -12.56 -11.94
CA PHE A 180 5.53 -12.31 -13.34
C PHE A 180 4.22 -12.43 -14.13
N ILE A 181 3.94 -11.49 -15.04
CA ILE A 181 2.72 -11.44 -15.88
C ILE A 181 3.07 -11.55 -17.36
#